data_AF-A0A2V5ZPF8-F1
#
_entry.id   AF-A0A2V5ZPF8-F1
#
_cell.length_a   1.000
_cell.length_b   1.000
_cell.length_c   1.000
_cell.angle_alpha   90.00
_cell.angle_beta   90.00
_cell.angle_gamma   90.00
#
_symmetry.space_group_name_H-M   'P 1'
#
loop_
_entity.id
_entity.type
_entity.pdbx_description
1 polymer ?
#
loop_
_entity_poly.entity_id
_entity_poly.type
_entity_poly.pdbx_seq_one_letter_code
_entity_poly.pdbx_strand_id
1 'polypeptide(L)'
;YLGERSFPLIMQNVHRYFLYLALIFILILAYDVWKASWFNGRFGIGLGTIVLAINVFLLSGYTFGCHSLRHLIGGFRDQLSKSTSSFAAYRCVTCFNQRHMLWAWMSLFWVGFSDLYVRLCAMGIWHDFRII
;
A
#
# COMPACT_ATOMS: atom_id res chain seq x y z
N TYR A 1 -1.91 -30.69 1.65
CA TYR A 1 -1.46 -29.60 2.56
C TYR A 1 -2.50 -29.38 3.66
N LEU A 2 -2.27 -29.94 4.86
CA LEU A 2 -3.18 -29.83 6.04
C LEU A 2 -2.57 -29.00 7.19
N GLY A 3 -1.32 -28.51 7.03
CA GLY A 3 -0.53 -27.91 8.12
C GLY A 3 -0.93 -26.51 8.56
N GLU A 4 -1.66 -25.75 7.73
CA GLU A 4 -2.09 -24.37 8.06
C GLU A 4 -3.50 -24.32 8.72
N ARG A 5 -4.01 -25.44 9.25
CA ARG A 5 -5.36 -25.52 9.86
C ARG A 5 -5.39 -25.30 11.38
N SER A 6 -4.25 -25.12 12.02
CA SER A 6 -4.17 -24.89 13.47
C SER A 6 -3.60 -23.52 13.78
N PHE A 7 -4.01 -22.95 14.92
CA PHE A 7 -3.45 -21.71 15.43
C PHE A 7 -1.96 -21.92 15.77
N PRO A 8 -1.05 -20.97 15.45
CA PRO A 8 -1.24 -19.65 14.84
C PRO A 8 -1.18 -19.64 13.29
N LEU A 9 -0.91 -20.77 12.65
CA LEU A 9 -0.71 -20.87 11.19
C LEU A 9 -1.98 -20.60 10.37
N ILE A 10 -3.17 -20.74 10.97
CA ILE A 10 -4.43 -20.32 10.36
C ILE A 10 -4.43 -18.82 10.02
N MET A 11 -3.79 -17.98 10.85
CA MET A 11 -3.68 -16.54 10.61
C MET A 11 -2.79 -16.24 9.40
N GLN A 12 -1.76 -17.06 9.17
CA GLN A 12 -0.91 -16.94 7.99
C GLN A 12 -1.68 -17.28 6.70
N ASN A 13 -2.57 -18.27 6.77
CA ASN A 13 -3.45 -18.61 5.65
C ASN A 13 -4.46 -17.48 5.37
N VAL A 14 -5.09 -16.91 6.41
CA VAL A 14 -5.98 -15.73 6.27
C VAL A 14 -5.24 -14.52 5.72
N HIS A 15 -4.01 -14.27 6.18
CA HIS A 15 -3.17 -13.18 5.70
C HIS A 15 -2.91 -13.24 4.18
N ARG A 16 -2.84 -14.45 3.61
CA ARG A 16 -2.74 -14.64 2.15
C ARG A 16 -3.95 -14.08 1.42
N TYR A 17 -5.16 -14.26 1.95
CA TYR A 17 -6.39 -13.72 1.37
C TYR A 17 -6.52 -12.21 1.60
N PHE A 18 -6.04 -11.72 2.74
CA PHE A 18 -6.05 -10.29 3.07
C PHE A 18 -5.22 -9.45 2.09
N LEU A 19 -4.19 -10.04 1.47
CA LEU A 19 -3.41 -9.39 0.40
C LEU A 19 -4.29 -8.90 -0.77
N TYR A 20 -5.28 -9.70 -1.21
CA TYR A 20 -6.15 -9.30 -2.33
C TYR A 20 -7.02 -8.11 -1.96
N LEU A 21 -7.53 -8.09 -0.73
CA LEU A 21 -8.28 -6.97 -0.20
C LEU A 21 -7.38 -5.72 -0.08
N ALA A 22 -6.15 -5.87 0.42
CA ALA A 22 -5.19 -4.78 0.51
C ALA A 22 -4.87 -4.15 -0.85
N LEU A 23 -4.73 -4.97 -1.91
CA LEU A 23 -4.53 -4.46 -3.28
C LEU A 23 -5.72 -3.62 -3.77
N ILE A 24 -6.95 -4.06 -3.50
CA ILE A 24 -8.16 -3.28 -3.82
C ILE A 24 -8.17 -1.96 -3.05
N PHE A 25 -7.85 -1.98 -1.75
CA PHE A 25 -7.77 -0.79 -0.92
C PHE A 25 -6.75 0.23 -1.44
N ILE A 26 -5.59 -0.21 -1.91
CA ILE A 26 -4.59 0.68 -2.52
C ILE A 26 -5.17 1.39 -3.75
N LEU A 27 -5.92 0.69 -4.60
CA LEU A 27 -6.55 1.30 -5.78
C LEU A 27 -7.59 2.34 -5.39
N ILE A 28 -8.40 2.06 -4.36
CA ILE A 28 -9.38 3.02 -3.83
C ILE A 28 -8.66 4.27 -3.31
N LEU A 29 -7.62 4.10 -2.49
CA LEU A 29 -6.90 5.25 -1.94
C LEU A 29 -6.18 6.04 -3.04
N ALA A 30 -5.65 5.38 -4.08
CA ALA A 30 -5.09 6.05 -5.25
C ALA A 30 -6.15 6.86 -6.00
N TYR A 31 -7.37 6.35 -6.11
CA TYR A 31 -8.50 7.08 -6.67
C TYR A 31 -8.93 8.28 -5.80
N ASP A 32 -8.82 8.17 -4.48
CA ASP A 32 -9.07 9.30 -3.59
C ASP A 32 -8.02 10.41 -3.75
N VAL A 33 -6.73 10.06 -3.92
CA VAL A 33 -5.68 11.03 -4.30
C VAL A 33 -6.02 11.69 -5.62
N TRP A 34 -6.44 10.92 -6.63
CA TRP A 34 -6.86 11.47 -7.92
C TRP A 34 -7.97 12.50 -7.76
N LYS A 35 -9.07 12.15 -7.05
CA LYS A 35 -10.17 13.09 -6.77
C LYS A 35 -9.69 14.32 -6.00
N ALA A 36 -8.79 14.15 -5.03
CA ALA A 36 -8.22 15.24 -4.25
C ALA A 36 -7.33 16.19 -5.08
N SER A 37 -6.91 15.80 -6.29
CA SER A 37 -6.20 16.67 -7.22
C SER A 37 -7.11 17.55 -8.08
N TRP A 38 -8.44 17.37 -8.01
CA TRP A 38 -9.40 18.15 -8.79
C TRP A 38 -10.12 19.18 -7.92
N PHE A 39 -9.75 20.45 -8.10
CA PHE A 39 -10.36 21.57 -7.40
C PHE A 39 -11.24 22.37 -8.36
N ASN A 40 -12.56 22.38 -8.14
CA ASN A 40 -13.53 23.12 -8.97
C ASN A 40 -13.37 22.85 -10.48
N GLY A 41 -13.10 21.59 -10.86
CA GLY A 41 -12.93 21.18 -12.26
C GLY A 41 -11.55 21.48 -12.88
N ARG A 42 -10.61 22.03 -12.10
CA ARG A 42 -9.21 22.25 -12.54
C ARG A 42 -8.28 21.32 -11.77
N PHE A 43 -7.25 20.83 -12.46
CA PHE A 43 -6.17 20.11 -11.80
C PHE A 43 -5.40 21.08 -10.91
N GLY A 44 -5.15 20.68 -9.66
CA GLY A 44 -4.37 21.43 -8.70
C GLY A 44 -3.70 20.48 -7.71
N ILE A 45 -2.76 21.02 -6.94
CA ILE A 45 -2.03 20.26 -5.93
C ILE A 45 -2.17 21.00 -4.61
N GLY A 46 -2.91 20.40 -3.67
CA GLY A 46 -2.99 20.85 -2.28
C GLY A 46 -2.02 20.09 -1.38
N LEU A 47 -1.78 20.62 -0.18
CA LEU A 47 -1.09 19.88 0.87
C LEU A 47 -1.83 18.58 1.21
N GLY A 48 -3.18 18.61 1.25
CA GLY A 48 -3.99 17.42 1.45
C GLY A 48 -3.74 16.35 0.38
N THR A 49 -3.66 16.75 -0.89
CA THR A 49 -3.33 15.85 -2.01
C THR A 49 -1.97 15.17 -1.80
N ILE A 50 -0.96 15.93 -1.36
CA ILE A 50 0.39 15.40 -1.08
C ILE A 50 0.37 14.43 0.10
N VAL A 51 -0.31 14.80 1.20
CA VAL A 51 -0.44 13.94 2.38
C VAL A 51 -1.08 12.60 2.02
N LEU A 52 -2.16 12.62 1.24
CA LEU A 52 -2.84 11.42 0.75
C LEU A 52 -1.96 10.63 -0.23
N ALA A 53 -1.22 11.29 -1.12
CA ALA A 53 -0.32 10.64 -2.06
C ALA A 53 0.81 9.88 -1.35
N ILE A 54 1.43 10.49 -0.34
CA ILE A 54 2.45 9.83 0.50
C ILE A 54 1.83 8.64 1.25
N ASN A 55 0.58 8.77 1.73
CA ASN A 55 -0.11 7.68 2.41
C ASN A 55 -0.25 6.45 1.50
N VAL A 56 -0.77 6.64 0.29
CA VAL A 56 -0.89 5.57 -0.71
C VAL A 56 0.46 4.97 -1.05
N PHE A 57 1.50 5.80 -1.23
CA PHE A 57 2.84 5.33 -1.55
C PHE A 57 3.42 4.42 -0.44
N LEU A 58 3.31 4.83 0.82
CA LEU A 58 3.83 4.05 1.96
C LEU A 58 3.06 2.74 2.15
N LEU A 59 1.72 2.77 2.05
CA LEU A 59 0.86 1.58 2.12
C LEU A 59 1.12 0.61 0.96
N SER A 60 1.35 1.16 -0.23
CA SER A 60 1.74 0.38 -1.42
C SER A 60 3.09 -0.29 -1.21
N GLY A 61 4.10 0.43 -0.72
CA GLY A 61 5.42 -0.13 -0.40
C GLY A 61 5.34 -1.27 0.62
N TYR A 62 4.52 -1.13 1.65
CA TYR A 62 4.27 -2.17 2.64
C TYR A 62 3.60 -3.41 2.01
N THR A 63 2.52 -3.21 1.25
CA THR A 63 1.77 -4.30 0.61
C THR A 63 2.59 -5.02 -0.45
N PHE A 64 3.32 -4.28 -1.29
CA PHE A 64 4.19 -4.83 -2.32
C PHE A 64 5.45 -5.49 -1.76
N GLY A 65 5.85 -5.19 -0.52
CA GLY A 65 6.93 -5.88 0.18
C GLY A 65 6.50 -7.15 0.93
N CYS A 66 5.23 -7.53 0.91
CA CYS A 66 4.73 -8.66 1.70
C CYS A 66 5.26 -10.02 1.22
N HIS A 67 5.54 -10.93 2.17
CA HIS A 67 5.91 -12.31 1.87
C HIS A 67 4.86 -13.06 1.05
N SER A 68 3.57 -12.81 1.29
CA SER A 68 2.49 -13.41 0.49
C SER A 68 2.54 -12.97 -0.97
N LEU A 69 2.87 -11.71 -1.26
CA LEU A 69 2.99 -11.24 -2.64
C LEU A 69 4.22 -11.82 -3.33
N ARG A 70 5.33 -11.97 -2.59
CA ARG A 70 6.53 -12.63 -3.10
C ARG A 70 6.24 -14.08 -3.52
N HIS A 71 5.44 -14.78 -2.73
CA HIS A 71 4.99 -16.14 -3.04
C HIS A 71 4.02 -16.16 -4.24
N LEU A 72 3.09 -15.20 -4.32
CA LEU A 72 2.15 -15.08 -5.45
C LEU A 72 2.87 -14.84 -6.78
N ILE A 73 3.84 -13.91 -6.81
CA ILE A 73 4.65 -13.62 -8.00
C ILE A 73 5.64 -14.75 -8.29
N GLY A 74 6.13 -15.44 -7.25
CA GLY A 74 6.95 -16.65 -7.38
C GLY A 74 6.20 -17.82 -8.05
N GLY A 75 4.87 -17.82 -7.96
CA GLY A 75 3.97 -18.59 -8.83
C GLY A 75 4.18 -20.10 -8.82
N PHE A 76 4.53 -20.72 -7.68
CA PHE A 76 4.81 -22.17 -7.57
C PHE A 76 5.79 -22.71 -8.64
N ARG A 77 6.63 -21.85 -9.22
CA ARG A 77 7.59 -22.25 -10.26
C ARG A 77 8.93 -22.53 -9.63
N ASP A 78 9.45 -23.74 -9.88
CA ASP A 78 10.80 -24.13 -9.45
C ASP A 78 11.91 -23.36 -10.19
N GLN A 79 11.61 -22.77 -11.36
CA GLN A 79 12.57 -21.97 -12.14
C GLN A 79 12.00 -20.60 -12.55
N LEU A 80 12.22 -19.60 -11.71
CA LEU A 80 11.85 -18.20 -11.97
C LEU A 80 12.67 -17.56 -13.12
N SER A 81 13.86 -18.08 -13.43
CA SER A 81 14.79 -17.50 -14.42
C SER A 81 14.30 -17.57 -15.87
N LYS A 82 13.37 -18.47 -16.21
CA LYS A 82 12.85 -18.63 -17.58
C LYS A 82 11.80 -17.57 -17.96
N SER A 83 11.28 -16.82 -17.00
CA SER A 83 10.33 -15.72 -17.25
C SER A 83 10.94 -14.42 -16.75
N THR A 84 11.48 -13.62 -17.66
CA THR A 84 12.15 -12.35 -17.35
C THR A 84 11.26 -11.36 -16.61
N SER A 85 9.97 -11.29 -16.97
CA SER A 85 8.98 -10.43 -16.30
C SER A 85 8.66 -10.88 -14.87
N SER A 86 8.45 -12.18 -14.65
CA SER A 86 8.21 -12.75 -13.32
C SER A 86 9.43 -12.60 -12.40
N PHE A 87 10.64 -12.76 -12.95
CA PHE A 87 11.89 -12.58 -12.23
C PHE A 87 12.14 -11.13 -11.84
N ALA A 88 11.86 -10.17 -12.74
CA ALA A 88 11.96 -8.75 -12.45
C ALA A 88 11.00 -8.34 -11.33
N ALA A 89 9.73 -8.73 -11.42
CA ALA A 89 8.73 -8.47 -10.39
C ALA A 89 9.12 -9.12 -9.04
N TYR A 90 9.63 -10.35 -9.07
CA TYR A 90 10.13 -11.04 -7.87
C TYR A 90 11.31 -10.30 -7.22
N ARG A 91 12.26 -9.77 -8.02
CA ARG A 91 13.38 -8.96 -7.52
C ARG A 91 12.91 -7.65 -6.90
N CYS A 92 11.96 -6.96 -7.53
CA CYS A 92 11.38 -5.73 -6.99
C CYS A 92 10.70 -5.99 -5.64
N VAL A 93 9.82 -6.99 -5.56
CA VAL A 93 9.16 -7.37 -4.31
C VAL A 93 10.17 -7.82 -3.24
N THR A 94 11.22 -8.53 -3.64
CA THR A 94 12.29 -8.89 -2.70
C THR A 94 13.02 -7.66 -2.14
N CYS A 95 13.26 -6.63 -2.97
CA CYS A 95 13.85 -5.36 -2.52
C CYS A 95 12.97 -4.66 -1.47
N PHE A 96 11.66 -4.56 -1.72
CA PHE A 96 10.71 -4.00 -0.75
C PHE A 96 10.61 -4.87 0.52
N ASN A 97 10.66 -6.19 0.38
CA ASN A 97 10.59 -7.14 1.49
C ASN A 97 11.75 -7.01 2.48
N GLN A 98 12.97 -6.71 2.01
CA GLN A 98 14.14 -6.49 2.90
C GLN A 98 13.90 -5.39 3.94
N ARG A 99 13.06 -4.40 3.61
CA ARG A 99 12.69 -3.29 4.51
C ARG A 99 11.22 -3.34 4.91
N HIS A 100 10.57 -4.50 4.84
CA HIS A 100 9.12 -4.64 5.05
C HIS A 100 8.67 -4.07 6.40
N MET A 101 9.43 -4.31 7.47
CA MET A 101 9.12 -3.78 8.79
C MET A 101 9.23 -2.25 8.85
N LEU A 102 10.19 -1.65 8.14
CA LEU A 102 10.30 -0.19 8.03
C LEU A 102 9.09 0.40 7.30
N TRP A 103 8.70 -0.18 6.16
CA TRP A 103 7.49 0.23 5.43
C TRP A 103 6.23 0.13 6.29
N ALA A 104 6.14 -0.91 7.15
CA ALA A 104 5.03 -1.07 8.09
C ALA A 104 4.96 0.09 9.09
N TRP A 105 6.07 0.42 9.75
CA TRP A 105 6.11 1.53 10.72
C TRP A 105 5.86 2.88 10.09
N MET A 106 6.47 3.14 8.93
CA MET A 106 6.26 4.40 8.20
C MET A 106 4.81 4.55 7.76
N SER A 107 4.20 3.51 7.18
CA SER A 107 2.79 3.54 6.77
C SER A 107 1.84 3.65 7.95
N LEU A 108 2.09 2.95 9.05
CA LEU A 108 1.26 3.02 10.26
C LEU A 108 1.25 4.41 10.89
N PHE A 109 2.44 5.04 10.98
CA PHE A 109 2.53 6.41 11.49
C PHE A 109 1.83 7.39 10.53
N TRP A 110 2.12 7.27 9.23
CA TRP A 110 1.62 8.20 8.24
C TRP A 110 0.11 8.10 8.00
N VAL A 111 -0.48 6.90 8.09
CA VAL A 111 -1.93 6.74 7.95
C VAL A 111 -2.65 7.46 9.09
N GLY A 112 -2.16 7.31 10.34
CA GLY A 112 -2.69 8.04 11.49
C GLY A 112 -2.52 9.55 11.37
N PHE A 113 -1.37 10.00 10.84
CA PHE A 113 -1.17 11.42 10.52
C PHE A 113 -2.15 11.92 9.44
N SER A 114 -2.37 11.14 8.38
CA SER A 114 -3.27 11.51 7.29
C SER A 114 -4.72 11.63 7.75
N ASP A 115 -5.17 10.72 8.63
CA ASP A 115 -6.50 10.78 9.25
C ASP A 115 -6.64 12.03 10.13
N LEU A 116 -5.64 12.30 10.98
CA LEU A 116 -5.62 13.50 11.80
C LEU A 116 -5.63 14.78 10.95
N TYR A 117 -4.82 14.83 9.88
CA TYR A 117 -4.76 15.96 8.96
C TYR A 117 -6.13 16.22 8.32
N VAL A 118 -6.73 15.20 7.72
CA VAL A 118 -8.05 15.32 7.06
C VAL A 118 -9.12 15.74 8.06
N ARG A 119 -9.10 15.17 9.27
CA ARG A 119 -10.03 15.52 10.34
C ARG A 119 -9.88 16.98 10.79
N LEU A 120 -8.65 17.45 10.99
CA LEU A 120 -8.38 18.85 11.35
C LEU A 120 -8.80 19.82 10.23
N CYS A 121 -8.64 19.43 8.97
CA CYS A 121 -9.15 20.18 7.83
C CYS A 121 -10.68 20.22 7.78
N ALA A 122 -11.35 19.08 8.02
CA ALA A 122 -12.80 19.00 8.05
C ALA A 122 -13.42 19.80 9.20
N MET A 123 -12.72 19.91 10.34
CA MET A 123 -13.13 20.76 11.48
C MET A 123 -12.79 22.24 11.26
N GLY A 124 -12.14 22.61 10.16
CA GLY A 124 -11.73 23.99 9.88
C GLY A 124 -10.60 24.52 10.76
N ILE A 125 -9.94 23.65 11.53
CA ILE A 125 -8.77 24.03 12.35
C ILE A 125 -7.55 24.23 11.44
N TRP A 126 -7.37 23.33 10.48
CA TRP A 126 -6.35 23.44 9.45
C TRP A 126 -6.97 23.81 8.11
N HIS A 127 -6.31 24.69 7.38
CA HIS A 127 -6.71 25.02 6.02
C HIS A 127 -5.80 24.27 5.05
N ASP A 128 -6.41 23.58 4.09
CA ASP A 128 -5.66 22.92 3.01
C ASP A 128 -5.09 24.01 2.09
N PHE A 129 -3.77 24.19 2.16
CA PHE A 129 -3.07 25.16 1.33
C PHE A 129 -2.88 24.60 -0.07
N ARG A 130 -3.32 25.38 -1.05
CA ARG A 130 -3.15 25.07 -2.47
C ARG A 130 -1.82 25.61 -2.95
N ILE A 131 -1.03 24.75 -3.59
CA ILE A 131 0.27 25.11 -4.17
C ILE A 131 0.08 25.55 -5.62
N ILE A 132 -0.83 24.88 -6.34
CA ILE A 132 -1.17 25.13 -7.76
C ILE A 132 -2.68 25.15 -7.90
#